data_AF-A0A2M9A5W9-F1
#
_entry.id   AF-A0A2M9A5W9-F1
#
_cell.length_a   1.000
_cell.length_b   1.000
_cell.length_c   1.000
_cell.angle_alpha   90.00
_cell.angle_beta   90.00
_cell.angle_gamma   90.00
#
_symmetry.space_group_name_H-M   'P 1'
#
loop_
_entity.id
_entity.type
_entity.pdbx_description
1 polymer ?
#
loop_
_entity_poly.entity_id
_entity_poly.type
_entity_poly.pdbx_seq_one_letter_code
_entity_poly.pdbx_strand_id
1 'polypeptide(L)' 'MYMKTAQKNTCFNNRLVAAFSRYTPSGFESFRHRIADQLALQGYELSEEDDETLLSYYRHGENETYVLAAFGYEN' A
#
# COMPACT_ATOMS: atom_id res chain seq x y z
N MET A 1 21.04 -49.33 6.51
CA MET A 1 21.53 -48.06 7.11
C MET A 1 20.99 -46.92 6.25
N TYR A 2 20.19 -46.05 6.85
CA TYR A 2 19.40 -45.00 6.19
C TYR A 2 20.16 -43.68 6.20
N MET A 3 20.01 -42.86 5.13
CA MET A 3 20.02 -41.39 5.19
C MET A 3 19.74 -40.84 3.77
N LYS A 4 18.46 -40.64 3.42
CA LYS A 4 17.62 -39.44 3.59
C LYS A 4 18.01 -38.29 2.65
N THR A 5 17.21 -38.21 1.58
CA THR A 5 17.02 -37.12 0.61
C THR A 5 16.95 -35.74 1.28
N ALA A 6 17.97 -34.92 1.10
CA ALA A 6 18.00 -33.53 1.60
C ALA A 6 18.10 -32.52 0.44
N GLN A 7 17.16 -32.59 -0.50
CA GLN A 7 17.13 -31.70 -1.67
C GLN A 7 15.78 -31.00 -1.87
N LYS A 8 14.99 -30.85 -0.79
CA LYS A 8 13.61 -30.34 -0.87
C LYS A 8 13.26 -29.15 0.02
N ASN A 9 14.23 -28.49 0.66
CA ASN A 9 13.94 -27.37 1.58
C ASN A 9 14.37 -25.98 1.08
N THR A 10 15.11 -25.87 -0.02
CA THR A 10 15.60 -24.55 -0.48
C THR A 10 14.62 -23.81 -1.40
N CYS A 11 13.47 -24.40 -1.74
CA CYS A 11 12.49 -23.76 -2.65
C CYS A 11 11.33 -23.06 -1.92
N PHE A 12 11.07 -23.41 -0.65
CA PHE A 12 9.93 -22.86 0.07
C PHE A 12 10.20 -21.47 0.68
N ASN A 13 11.44 -21.22 1.12
CA ASN A 13 11.78 -19.95 1.77
C ASN A 13 11.89 -18.77 0.80
N ASN A 14 12.23 -19.01 -0.48
CA ASN A 14 12.31 -17.92 -1.47
C ASN A 14 10.95 -17.45 -1.99
N ARG A 15 9.88 -18.25 -1.87
CA ARG A 15 8.52 -17.81 -2.24
C ARG A 15 7.92 -16.85 -1.21
N LEU A 16 8.18 -17.09 0.08
CA LEU A 16 7.73 -16.18 1.13
C LEU A 16 8.51 -14.87 1.11
N VAL A 17 9.83 -14.91 0.87
CA VAL A 17 10.62 -13.68 0.70
C VAL A 17 10.25 -12.95 -0.60
N ALA A 18 9.89 -13.63 -1.69
CA ALA A 18 9.41 -12.95 -2.90
C ALA A 18 7.97 -12.40 -2.78
N ALA A 19 7.16 -12.94 -1.86
CA ALA A 19 5.84 -12.39 -1.53
C ALA A 19 5.94 -11.22 -0.54
N PHE A 20 6.89 -11.25 0.40
CA PHE A 20 7.15 -10.17 1.37
C PHE A 20 8.08 -9.05 0.84
N SER A 21 8.90 -9.33 -0.17
CA SER A 21 9.83 -8.34 -0.77
C SER A 21 9.20 -7.55 -1.93
N ARG A 22 7.90 -7.75 -2.21
CA ARG A 22 7.13 -6.90 -3.15
C ARG A 22 6.35 -5.78 -2.46
N TYR A 23 6.39 -5.72 -1.14
CA TYR A 23 5.62 -4.77 -0.34
C TYR A 23 6.55 -3.98 0.59
N THR A 24 7.57 -3.33 0.02
CA THR A 24 7.93 -2.03 0.58
C THR A 24 6.85 -1.09 0.07
N PRO A 25 5.86 -0.67 0.88
CA PRO A 25 4.90 0.30 0.39
C PRO A 25 5.71 1.52 -0.05
N SER A 26 5.57 1.89 -1.32
CA SER A 26 6.15 3.14 -1.78
C SER A 26 5.67 4.25 -0.85
N GLY A 27 6.43 5.34 -0.69
CA GLY A 27 5.97 6.47 0.15
C GLY A 27 4.57 6.96 -0.27
N PHE A 28 4.26 6.83 -1.56
CA PHE A 28 2.93 7.05 -2.11
C PHE A 28 1.87 6.06 -1.61
N GLU A 29 2.16 4.77 -1.55
CA GLU A 29 1.20 3.77 -1.08
C GLU A 29 0.87 3.95 0.40
N SER A 30 1.87 4.29 1.21
CA SER A 30 1.65 4.64 2.62
C SER A 30 0.81 5.91 2.77
N PHE A 31 1.04 6.91 1.91
CA PHE A 31 0.24 8.14 1.87
C PHE A 31 -1.21 7.85 1.45
N ARG A 32 -1.41 7.11 0.35
CA ARG A 32 -2.72 6.69 -0.13
C ARG A 32 -3.49 5.94 0.95
N HIS A 33 -2.86 4.98 1.63
CA HIS A 33 -3.53 4.18 2.66
C HIS A 33 -4.04 5.03 3.81
N ARG A 34 -3.25 6.02 4.27
CA ARG A 34 -3.69 6.95 5.32
C ARG A 34 -4.88 7.79 4.89
N ILE A 35 -4.90 8.30 3.66
CA ILE A 35 -6.04 9.04 3.13
C ILE A 35 -7.27 8.14 2.99
N ALA A 36 -7.10 6.93 2.46
CA ALA A 36 -8.15 5.93 2.32
C ALA A 36 -8.80 5.60 3.66
N ASP A 37 -7.99 5.34 4.69
CA ASP A 37 -8.49 5.03 6.03
C ASP A 37 -9.32 6.17 6.61
N GLN A 38 -8.87 7.42 6.45
CA GLN A 38 -9.60 8.59 6.95
C GLN A 38 -10.93 8.81 6.21
N LEU A 39 -10.95 8.59 4.89
CA LEU A 39 -12.17 8.69 4.08
C LEU A 39 -13.14 7.53 4.33
N ALA A 40 -12.63 6.31 4.55
CA ALA A 40 -13.44 5.14 4.86
C ALA A 40 -14.19 5.28 6.19
N LEU A 41 -13.60 5.96 7.18
CA LEU A 41 -14.28 6.32 8.44
C LEU A 41 -15.51 7.21 8.22
N GLN A 42 -15.58 7.92 7.08
CA GLN A 42 -16.71 8.76 6.68
C GLN A 42 -17.65 8.06 5.69
N GLY A 43 -17.38 6.80 5.33
CA GLY A 43 -18.14 6.05 4.33
C GLY A 43 -17.79 6.41 2.88
N TYR A 44 -16.64 7.06 2.66
CA TYR A 44 -16.12 7.34 1.33
C TYR A 44 -15.08 6.29 0.94
N GLU A 45 -15.22 5.71 -0.25
CA GLU A 45 -14.30 4.73 -0.81
C GLU A 45 -13.57 5.35 -2.00
N LEU A 46 -12.24 5.33 -1.98
CA LEU A 46 -11.41 5.84 -3.07
C LEU A 46 -11.52 4.93 -4.30
N SER A 47 -11.79 5.55 -5.45
CA SER A 47 -11.77 4.91 -6.76
C SER A 47 -10.38 4.91 -7.39
N GLU A 48 -10.22 4.20 -8.52
CA GLU A 48 -8.98 4.23 -9.30
C GLU A 48 -8.67 5.63 -9.88
N GLU A 49 -9.69 6.44 -10.20
CA GLU A 49 -9.50 7.83 -10.66
C GLU A 49 -8.96 8.73 -9.55
N ASP A 50 -9.34 8.45 -8.30
CA ASP A 50 -8.85 9.17 -7.13
C ASP A 50 -7.37 8.89 -6.86
N ASP A 51 -6.86 7.74 -7.29
CA ASP A 51 -5.45 7.36 -7.12
C ASP A 51 -4.51 8.20 -7.97
N GLU A 52 -4.90 8.53 -9.20
CA GLU A 52 -4.13 9.43 -10.06
C GLU A 52 -4.09 10.84 -9.46
N THR A 53 -5.22 11.28 -8.90
CA THR A 53 -5.35 12.56 -8.21
C THR A 53 -4.49 12.59 -6.93
N LEU A 54 -4.53 11.53 -6.12
CA LEU A 54 -3.68 11.36 -4.94
C LEU A 54 -2.19 11.32 -5.30
N LEU A 55 -1.85 10.67 -6.40
CA LEU A 55 -0.47 10.60 -6.89
C LEU A 55 0.03 11.99 -7.29
N SER A 56 -0.83 12.81 -7.90
CA SER A 56 -0.53 14.20 -8.17
C SER A 56 -0.25 14.97 -6.88
N TYR A 57 -1.13 14.90 -5.88
CA TYR A 57 -0.91 15.58 -4.60
C TYR A 57 0.37 15.13 -3.88
N TYR A 58 0.64 13.83 -3.86
CA TYR A 58 1.85 13.27 -3.29
C TYR A 58 3.12 13.79 -3.99
N ARG A 59 3.10 13.91 -5.33
CA ARG A 59 4.22 14.46 -6.11
C ARG A 59 4.44 15.96 -5.88
N HIS A 60 3.36 16.71 -5.65
CA HIS A 60 3.42 18.12 -5.30
C HIS A 60 3.87 18.35 -3.85
N GLY A 61 3.89 17.29 -3.02
CA GLY A 61 4.26 17.39 -1.61
C GLY A 61 3.16 18.03 -0.76
N GLU A 62 1.90 17.93 -1.19
CA GLU A 62 0.77 18.46 -0.44
C GLU A 62 0.58 17.70 0.88
N ASN A 63 0.07 18.41 1.89
CA ASN A 63 -0.23 17.82 3.18
C ASN A 63 -1.52 16.99 3.12
N GLU A 64 -1.56 15.88 3.86
CA GLU A 64 -2.72 15.00 4.02
C GLU A 64 -4.01 15.75 4.39
N THR A 65 -3.96 16.76 5.26
CA THR A 65 -5.14 17.56 5.61
C THR A 65 -5.71 18.30 4.41
N TYR A 66 -4.85 18.86 3.56
CA TYR A 66 -5.28 19.56 2.34
C TYR A 66 -5.91 18.57 1.35
N VAL A 67 -5.28 17.41 1.19
CA VAL A 67 -5.78 16.34 0.32
C VAL A 67 -7.14 15.84 0.79
N LEU A 68 -7.31 15.56 2.08
CA LEU A 68 -8.60 15.17 2.64
C LEU A 68 -9.68 16.22 2.34
N ALA A 69 -9.39 17.51 2.57
CA ALA A 69 -10.32 18.58 2.26
C ALA A 69 -10.71 18.61 0.78
N ALA A 70 -9.75 18.39 -0.13
CA ALA A 70 -10.01 18.32 -1.57
C ALA A 70 -10.89 17.14 -1.99
N PHE A 71 -10.84 16.02 -1.25
CA PHE A 71 -11.72 14.86 -1.45
C PHE A 71 -13.10 14.99 -0.80
N GLY A 72 -13.44 16.17 -0.24
CA GLY A 72 -14.75 16.46 0.34
C GLY A 72 -14.79 16.45 1.87
N TYR A 73 -13.64 16.52 2.55
CA TYR A 73 -13.57 16.77 3.99
C TYR A 73 -13.84 18.26 4.27
N GLU A 74 -15.08 18.71 4.09
CA GLU A 74 -15.57 19.94 4.74
C GLU A 74 -15.93 19.57 6.19
N ASN A 75 -15.21 20.15 7.16
CA ASN A 75 -15.62 20.14 8.58
C ASN A 75 -16.88 20.98 8.79
#